data_AF-V5BYX0-F1
#
_entry.id   AF-V5BYX0-F1
#
_cell.length_a   1.000
_cell.length_b   1.000
_cell.length_c   1.000
_cell.angle_alpha   90.00
_cell.angle_beta   90.00
_cell.angle_gamma   90.00
#
_symmetry.space_group_name_H-M   'P 1'
#
loop_
_entity.id
_entity.type
_entity.pdbx_description
1 polymer ?
#
loop_
_entity_poly.entity_id
_entity_poly.type
_entity_poly.pdbx_seq_one_letter_code
_entity_poly.pdbx_strand_id
1 'polypeptide(L)' 'MENNLVHIAISPHVLAALIESGTIHAVDFKCLDINSKKTVWKLFLFSVKLTKKNQFRYQENSYV' A
#
# COMPACT_ATOMS: atom_id res chain seq x y z
N MET A 1 -10.47 30.24 10.64
CA MET A 1 -10.52 29.31 9.50
C MET A 1 -11.05 28.00 10.07
N GLU A 2 -12.29 27.63 9.74
CA GLU A 2 -12.88 26.40 10.27
C GLU A 2 -12.05 25.20 9.81
N ASN A 3 -11.61 24.39 10.77
CA ASN A 3 -10.77 23.23 10.51
C ASN A 3 -11.70 22.06 10.16
N ASN A 4 -12.15 22.01 8.91
CA ASN A 4 -13.05 20.97 8.39
C ASN A 4 -12.26 19.68 8.16
N LEU A 5 -11.82 19.06 9.26
CA LEU A 5 -11.12 17.79 9.23
C LEU A 5 -12.05 16.71 8.72
N VAL A 6 -11.72 16.13 7.56
CA VAL A 6 -12.43 14.99 6.99
C VAL A 6 -11.77 13.72 7.51
N HIS A 7 -12.47 12.98 8.36
CA HIS A 7 -12.02 11.69 8.87
C HIS A 7 -12.42 10.58 7.90
N ILE A 8 -11.43 10.02 7.19
CA ILE A 8 -11.64 8.91 6.26
C ILE A 8 -11.01 7.65 6.84
N ALA A 9 -11.80 6.57 6.93
CA ALA A 9 -11.30 5.24 7.24
C ALA A 9 -11.26 4.40 5.95
N ILE A 10 -10.11 3.77 5.69
CA ILE A 10 -9.91 2.88 4.55
C ILE A 10 -9.58 1.49 5.10
N SER A 11 -10.22 0.45 4.58
CA SER A 11 -9.91 -0.91 5.00
C SER A 11 -8.48 -1.30 4.56
N PRO A 12 -7.75 -2.13 5.33
CA PRO A 12 -6.39 -2.53 4.97
C PRO A 12 -6.29 -3.21 3.59
N HIS A 13 -7.30 -3.99 3.21
CA HIS A 13 -7.35 -4.69 1.93
C HIS A 13 -7.47 -3.71 0.75
N VAL A 14 -8.36 -2.71 0.87
CA VAL A 14 -8.52 -1.67 -0.17
C VAL A 14 -7.25 -0.84 -0.28
N LEU A 15 -6.66 -0.48 0.86
CA LEU A 15 -5.39 0.26 0.88
C LEU A 15 -4.26 -0.51 0.21
N ALA A 16 -4.15 -1.82 0.46
CA ALA A 16 -3.16 -2.69 -0.19
C ALA A 16 -3.37 -2.77 -1.71
N ALA A 17 -4.61 -2.92 -2.18
CA ALA A 17 -4.92 -2.94 -3.61
C ALA A 17 -4.58 -1.61 -4.31
N LEU A 18 -4.82 -0.47 -3.64
CA LEU A 18 -4.46 0.85 -4.15
C LEU A 18 -2.94 1.08 -4.21
N ILE A 19 -2.19 0.50 -3.27
CA ILE A 19 -0.72 0.49 -3.28
C ILE A 19 -0.20 -0.41 -4.41
N GLU A 20 -0.75 -1.62 -4.55
CA GLU A 20 -0.33 -2.60 -5.57
C GLU A 20 -0.62 -2.13 -7.00
N SER A 21 -1.72 -1.42 -7.20
CA SER A 21 -2.06 -0.80 -8.49
C SER A 21 -1.23 0.45 -8.82
N GLY A 22 -0.44 0.97 -7.87
CA GLY A 22 0.30 2.22 -8.03
C GLY A 22 -0.57 3.48 -7.99
N THR A 23 -1.83 3.37 -7.57
CA THR A 23 -2.74 4.51 -7.45
C THR A 23 -2.35 5.41 -6.28
N ILE A 24 -1.81 4.82 -5.21
CA ILE A 24 -1.34 5.54 -4.02
C ILE A 24 0.14 5.23 -3.78
N HIS A 25 0.90 6.28 -3.53
CA HIS A 25 2.33 6.23 -3.27
C HIS A 25 2.64 6.53 -1.80
N ALA A 26 3.84 6.13 -1.37
CA ALA A 26 4.34 6.47 -0.05
C ALA A 26 4.27 8.00 0.24
N VAL A 27 4.57 8.82 -0.77
CA VAL A 27 4.59 10.28 -0.62
C VAL A 27 3.24 10.88 -0.24
N ASP A 28 2.13 10.20 -0.52
CA ASP A 28 0.77 10.67 -0.21
C ASP A 28 0.49 10.64 1.30
N PHE A 29 1.30 9.93 2.09
CA PHE A 29 1.14 9.78 3.54
C PHE A 29 2.08 10.69 4.36
N LYS A 30 2.69 11.70 3.74
CA LYS A 30 3.63 12.62 4.43
C LYS A 30 2.99 13.39 5.60
N CYS A 31 1.70 13.69 5.51
CA CYS A 31 0.96 14.45 6.53
C CYS A 31 0.51 13.61 7.73
N LEU A 32 0.64 12.28 7.68
CA LEU A 32 0.27 11.41 8.79
C LEU A 32 1.19 11.60 10.00
N ASP A 33 0.64 11.39 11.19
CA ASP A 33 1.42 11.29 12.41
C ASP A 33 2.33 10.04 12.39
N ILE A 34 3.29 10.00 13.31
CA ILE A 34 4.31 8.94 13.34
C ILE A 34 3.74 7.53 13.52
N ASN A 35 2.63 7.38 14.27
CA ASN A 35 2.03 6.07 14.51
C ASN A 35 1.27 5.61 13.27
N SER A 36 0.50 6.50 12.65
CA SER A 36 -0.22 6.21 11.40
C SER A 36 0.74 5.88 10.25
N LYS A 37 1.87 6.58 10.12
CA LYS A 37 2.93 6.26 9.14
C LYS A 37 3.49 4.84 9.30
N LYS A 38 3.74 4.38 10.53
CA LYS A 38 4.26 3.03 10.79
C LYS A 38 3.31 1.95 10.27
N THR A 39 2.00 2.14 10.44
CA THR A 39 0.98 1.22 9.94
C THR A 39 1.00 1.14 8.42
N VAL A 40 1.03 2.30 7.76
CA VAL A 40 1.09 2.37 6.29
C VAL A 40 2.38 1.75 5.75
N TRP A 41 3.54 1.98 6.38
CA TRP A 41 4.82 1.38 5.95
C TRP A 41 4.86 -0.13 6.08
N LYS A 42 4.23 -0.70 7.11
CA LYS A 42 4.07 -2.15 7.20
C LYS A 42 3.31 -2.67 5.97
N LEU A 43 2.22 -2.01 5.58
CA LEU A 43 1.44 -2.38 4.39
C LEU A 43 2.28 -2.30 3.10
N PHE A 44 2.99 -1.19 2.87
CA PHE A 44 3.90 -1.07 1.71
C PHE A 44 4.95 -2.18 1.68
N LEU A 45 5.58 -2.49 2.83
CA LEU A 45 6.56 -3.58 2.92
C LEU A 45 5.95 -4.95 2.65
N PHE A 46 4.69 -5.19 3.06
CA PHE A 46 3.97 -6.43 2.75
C PHE A 46 3.63 -6.52 1.27
N SER A 47 3.11 -5.46 0.66
CA SER A 47 2.78 -5.45 -0.78
C SER A 47 4.02 -5.65 -1.67
N VAL A 48 5.16 -5.06 -1.32
CA VAL A 48 6.43 -5.30 -2.04
C VAL A 48 6.91 -6.77 -1.93
N LYS A 49 6.63 -7.44 -0.81
CA LYS A 49 6.96 -8.88 -0.65
C LYS A 49 6.04 -9.77 -1.49
N LEU A 50 4.79 -9.37 -1.68
CA LEU A 50 3.82 -10.11 -2.49
C LEU A 50 4.09 -9.97 -3.99
N THR A 51 4.46 -8.78 -4.46
CA THR A 51 4.84 -8.58 -5.88
C THR A 51 6.08 -9.39 -6.26
N LYS A 52 7.08 -9.49 -5.37
CA LYS A 52 8.25 -10.37 -5.59
C LYS A 52 7.86 -11.85 -5.69
N LYS A 53 6.96 -12.35 -4.83
CA LYS A 53 6.47 -13.75 -4.90
C LYS A 53 5.72 -14.05 -6.20
N ASN A 54 4.92 -13.10 -6.69
CA ASN A 54 4.21 -13.27 -7.95
C ASN A 54 5.15 -13.24 -9.17
N GLN A 55 6.24 -12.46 -9.13
CA GLN A 55 7.24 -12.46 -10.21
C GLN A 55 7.97 -13.79 -10.40
N PHE A 56 8.21 -14.57 -9.33
CA PHE A 56 8.81 -15.91 -9.45
C PHE A 56 7.84 -16.96 -10.03
N ARG A 57 6.53 -16.79 -9.86
CA ARG A 57 5.53 -17.72 -10.44
C ARG A 57 5.33 -17.55 -11.95
N TYR A 58 5.64 -16.38 -12.50
CA TYR A 58 5.57 -16.17 -13.96
C TYR A 58 6.81 -16.66 -14.71
N GLN A 59 7.87 -17.11 -14.02
CA GLN A 59 9.01 -17.77 -14.68
C GLN A 59 8.92 -19.30 -14.72
N GLU A 60 8.08 -19.94 -13.90
CA GLU A 60 7.93 -21.41 -13.90
C GLU A 60 6.90 -21.94 -14.93
N ASN A 61 6.08 -21.08 -15.54
CA ASN A 61 5.02 -21.50 -16.47
C ASN A 61 5.30 -21.17 -17.96
N SER A 62 6.53 -20.85 -18.35
CA SER A 62 6.89 -20.56 -19.75
C SER A 62 7.59 -21.73 -20.48
N TYR A 63 7.60 -22.93 -19.92
CA TYR A 63 8.10 -24.14 -20.58
C TYR A 63 7.06 -25.25 -20.51
N VAL A 64 5.95 -25.08 -21.23
CA VAL A 64 5.17 -26.20 -21.79
C VAL A 64 4.75 -25.80 -23.20
#